data_AF-A0A2G9PCA6-F1
#
_entry.id   AF-A0A2G9PCA6-F1
#
_cell.length_a   1.000
_cell.length_b   1.000
_cell.length_c   1.000
_cell.angle_alpha   90.00
_cell.angle_beta   90.00
_cell.angle_gamma   90.00
#
_symmetry.space_group_name_H-M   'P 1'
#
loop_
_entity.id
_entity.type
_entity.pdbx_description
1 polymer ?
#
loop_
_entity_poly.entity_id
_entity_poly.type
_entity_poly.pdbx_seq_one_letter_code
_entity_poly.pdbx_strand_id
1 'polypeptide(L)'
;MRRLENKNQLVEYFKKNFSKNYPEDSLKFALLNQGYSRTAIEQAVVQAHKEIAETAPVLREKPVIKYEVFDEKNNLLKLGHSKFWKKIKVFFKG
;
A
#
# COMPACT_ATOMS: atom_id res chain seq x y z
N MET A 1 -34.62 11.63 19.25
CA MET A 1 -33.55 11.41 18.25
C MET A 1 -32.67 10.27 18.72
N ARG A 2 -32.53 9.22 17.91
CA ARG A 2 -31.75 7.98 18.14
C ARG A 2 -30.25 8.28 18.28
N ARG A 3 -29.83 8.74 19.46
CA ARG A 3 -28.47 9.30 19.71
C ARG A 3 -27.36 8.25 19.82
N LEU A 4 -27.71 6.96 19.81
CA LEU A 4 -26.83 5.83 20.16
C LEU A 4 -26.63 4.80 19.04
N GLU A 5 -27.40 4.88 17.94
CA GLU A 5 -27.18 4.03 16.76
C GLU A 5 -26.23 4.77 15.81
N ASN A 6 -24.99 4.36 15.57
CA ASN A 6 -24.11 3.36 16.16
C ASN A 6 -22.72 3.91 15.82
N LYS A 7 -21.84 4.17 16.80
CA LYS A 7 -20.46 4.63 16.49
C LYS A 7 -19.80 3.73 15.43
N ASN A 8 -20.08 2.43 15.50
CA ASN A 8 -19.63 1.42 14.55
C ASN A 8 -20.17 1.65 13.12
N GLN A 9 -21.42 2.12 12.96
CA GLN A 9 -21.98 2.40 11.63
C GLN A 9 -21.27 3.58 10.95
N LEU A 10 -20.90 4.62 11.70
CA LEU A 10 -20.11 5.73 11.14
C LEU A 10 -18.72 5.25 10.71
N VAL A 11 -18.08 4.41 11.53
CA VAL A 11 -16.78 3.80 11.19
C VAL A 11 -16.90 2.92 9.94
N GLU A 12 -17.91 2.05 9.85
CA GLU A 12 -18.18 1.23 8.67
C GLU A 12 -18.50 2.07 7.43
N TYR A 13 -19.26 3.15 7.59
CA TYR A 13 -19.53 4.11 6.53
C TYR A 13 -18.22 4.69 5.99
N PHE A 14 -17.31 5.16 6.84
CA PHE A 14 -16.03 5.69 6.40
C PHE A 14 -15.18 4.60 5.72
N LYS A 15 -15.04 3.41 6.31
CA LYS A 15 -14.28 2.30 5.71
C LYS A 15 -14.78 1.92 4.32
N LYS A 16 -16.10 1.82 4.14
CA LYS A 16 -16.74 1.48 2.86
C LYS A 16 -16.59 2.57 1.79
N ASN A 17 -16.46 3.83 2.20
CA ASN A 17 -16.30 4.94 1.26
C ASN A 17 -14.83 5.24 0.95
N PHE A 18 -13.92 5.03 1.90
CA PHE A 18 -12.48 5.08 1.66
C PHE A 18 -12.03 4.00 0.68
N SER A 19 -12.59 2.79 0.76
CA SER A 19 -12.33 1.74 -0.24
C SER A 19 -12.82 2.07 -1.64
N LYS A 20 -13.67 3.09 -1.80
CA LYS A 20 -14.15 3.63 -3.08
C LYS A 20 -13.45 4.94 -3.47
N ASN A 21 -12.41 5.34 -2.75
CA ASN A 21 -11.65 6.57 -2.98
C ASN A 21 -12.47 7.86 -2.91
N TYR A 22 -13.53 7.90 -2.09
CA TYR A 22 -14.23 9.17 -1.83
C TYR A 22 -13.36 10.11 -0.97
N PRO A 23 -13.40 11.44 -1.22
CA PRO A 23 -12.69 12.40 -0.40
C PRO A 23 -13.26 12.43 1.02
N GLU A 24 -12.38 12.41 2.02
CA GLU A 24 -12.75 12.46 3.42
C GLU A 24 -13.63 13.69 3.75
N ASP A 25 -13.25 14.86 3.23
CA ASP A 25 -14.00 16.10 3.46
C ASP A 25 -15.41 16.04 2.89
N SER A 26 -15.59 15.48 1.70
CA SER A 26 -16.92 15.31 1.10
C SER A 26 -17.83 14.43 1.96
N LEU A 27 -17.28 13.36 2.55
CA LEU A 27 -18.01 12.48 3.46
C LEU A 27 -18.37 13.18 4.78
N LYS A 28 -17.44 13.96 5.33
CA LYS A 28 -17.71 14.80 6.52
C LYS A 28 -18.84 15.79 6.25
N PHE A 29 -18.78 16.52 5.13
CA PHE A 29 -19.83 17.46 4.73
C PHE A 29 -21.19 16.77 4.56
N ALA A 30 -21.22 15.59 3.93
CA ALA A 30 -22.45 14.83 3.77
C ALA A 30 -23.08 14.44 5.13
N LEU A 31 -22.28 13.95 6.08
CA LEU A 31 -22.76 13.57 7.40
C LEU A 31 -23.17 14.79 8.26
N LEU A 32 -22.46 15.91 8.13
CA LEU A 32 -22.86 17.17 8.78
C LEU A 32 -24.24 17.63 8.27
N ASN A 33 -24.46 17.58 6.95
CA ASN A 33 -25.75 17.94 6.35
C ASN A 33 -26.89 16.98 6.75
N GLN A 34 -26.56 15.72 7.07
CA GLN A 34 -27.52 14.74 7.60
C GLN A 34 -27.83 14.94 9.10
N GLY A 35 -27.14 15.86 9.77
CA GLY A 35 -27.39 16.20 11.18
C GLY A 35 -26.55 15.41 12.19
N TYR A 36 -25.50 14.72 11.74
CA TYR A 36 -24.55 14.07 12.67
C TYR A 36 -23.69 15.12 13.38
N SER A 37 -23.33 14.86 14.64
CA SER A 37 -22.45 15.79 15.37
C SER A 37 -21.04 15.74 14.79
N ARG A 38 -20.42 16.92 14.68
CA ARG A 38 -19.02 17.05 14.23
C ARG A 38 -18.07 16.16 15.04
N THR A 39 -18.25 16.12 16.36
CA THR A 39 -17.43 15.30 17.26
C THR A 39 -17.57 13.81 16.99
N ALA A 40 -18.76 13.31 16.70
CA ALA A 40 -18.98 11.90 16.37
C ALA A 40 -18.35 11.54 15.01
N ILE A 41 -18.44 12.44 14.03
CA ILE A 41 -17.82 12.29 12.72
C ILE A 41 -16.29 12.20 12.86
N GLU A 42 -15.67 13.14 13.57
CA GLU A 42 -14.22 13.17 13.76
C GLU A 42 -13.72 11.92 14.50
N GLN A 43 -14.43 11.46 15.54
CA GLN A 43 -14.09 10.22 16.24
C GLN A 43 -14.17 8.99 15.32
N ALA A 44 -15.20 8.92 14.47
CA ALA A 44 -15.37 7.80 13.54
C ALA A 44 -14.29 7.76 12.45
N VAL A 45 -13.87 8.92 11.95
CA VAL A 45 -12.76 9.04 10.98
C VAL A 45 -11.47 8.50 11.57
N VAL A 46 -11.09 8.95 12.78
CA VAL A 46 -9.87 8.50 13.47
C VAL A 46 -9.87 7.00 13.67
N GLN A 47 -10.99 6.45 14.14
CA GLN A 47 -11.15 5.01 14.35
C GLN A 47 -11.07 4.23 13.03
N ALA A 48 -11.68 4.71 11.95
CA ALA A 48 -11.62 4.07 10.64
C ALA A 48 -10.19 4.01 10.09
N HIS A 49 -9.41 5.10 10.20
CA HIS A 49 -8.00 5.11 9.78
C HIS A 49 -7.15 4.13 10.59
N LYS A 50 -7.39 4.05 11.91
CA LYS A 50 -6.68 3.12 12.78
C LYS A 50 -6.91 1.67 12.35
N GLU A 51 -8.16 1.27 12.11
CA GLU A 51 -8.50 -0.09 11.67
C GLU A 51 -7.94 -0.42 10.28
N ILE A 52 -7.94 0.55 9.36
CA ILE A 52 -7.36 0.38 8.02
C ILE A 52 -5.84 0.19 8.13
N ALA A 53 -5.17 0.98 8.97
CA ALA A 53 -3.73 0.85 9.21
C ALA A 53 -3.35 -0.49 9.86
N GLU A 54 -4.17 -0.99 10.79
CA GLU A 54 -3.99 -2.31 11.41
C GLU A 54 -4.19 -3.46 10.40
N THR A 55 -5.09 -3.28 9.44
CA THR A 55 -5.37 -4.29 8.39
C THR A 55 -4.36 -4.23 7.24
N ALA A 56 -3.71 -3.08 7.04
CA ALA A 56 -2.81 -2.88 5.91
C ALA A 56 -1.65 -3.89 5.96
N PRO A 57 -1.37 -4.61 4.84
CA PRO A 57 -0.26 -5.54 4.81
C PRO A 57 1.05 -4.79 5.02
N VAL A 58 1.85 -5.23 5.99
CA VAL A 58 3.22 -4.72 6.15
C VAL A 58 3.99 -5.04 4.87
N LEU A 59 4.30 -4.01 4.07
CA LEU A 59 5.10 -4.13 2.85
C LEU A 59 6.53 -4.53 3.23
N ARG A 60 6.75 -5.83 3.43
CA ARG A 60 8.08 -6.42 3.64
C ARG A 60 8.72 -6.64 2.28
N GLU A 61 9.05 -5.56 1.57
CA GLU A 61 9.93 -5.68 0.41
C GLU A 61 11.32 -6.07 0.91
N LYS A 62 11.83 -7.21 0.44
CA LYS A 62 13.23 -7.57 0.70
C LYS A 62 14.11 -6.51 0.04
N PRO A 63 15.14 -5.98 0.73
CA PRO A 63 16.07 -5.06 0.08
C PRO A 63 16.72 -5.79 -1.10
N VAL A 64 16.53 -5.25 -2.32
CA VAL A 64 17.19 -5.77 -3.52
C VAL A 64 18.63 -5.29 -3.50
N ILE A 65 19.54 -6.13 -3.00
CA ILE A 65 20.98 -5.82 -3.01
C ILE A 65 21.47 -5.96 -4.47
N LYS A 66 21.76 -4.82 -5.11
CA LYS A 66 22.40 -4.79 -6.43
C LYS A 66 23.92 -4.82 -6.23
N TYR A 67 24.58 -5.79 -6.84
CA TYR A 67 26.04 -5.86 -6.87
C TYR A 67 26.55 -5.31 -8.20
N GLU A 68 27.34 -4.24 -8.13
CA GLU A 68 28.05 -3.67 -9.28
C GLU A 68 29.54 -4.01 -9.13
N VAL A 69 30.18 -4.47 -10.21
CA VAL A 69 31.60 -4.84 -10.21
C VAL A 69 32.40 -3.75 -10.91
N PHE A 70 33.35 -3.16 -10.20
CA PHE A 70 34.24 -2.10 -10.68
C PHE A 70 35.65 -2.66 -10.89
N ASP A 71 36.38 -2.13 -11.89
CA ASP A 71 37.81 -2.40 -12.05
C ASP A 71 38.67 -1.50 -11.14
N GLU A 72 39.99 -1.72 -11.12
CA GLU A 72 40.97 -0.93 -10.35
C GLU A 72 41.00 0.58 -10.71
N LYS A 73 40.38 0.96 -11.84
CA LYS A 73 40.24 2.33 -12.35
C LYS A 73 38.81 2.86 -12.21
N ASN A 74 37.98 2.23 -11.39
CA ASN A 74 36.57 2.57 -11.14
C ASN A 74 35.63 2.50 -12.36
N ASN A 75 35.94 1.67 -13.36
CA ASN A 75 35.05 1.47 -14.51
C ASN A 75 34.08 0.31 -14.29
N LEU A 76 32.81 0.48 -14.66
CA LEU A 76 31.76 -0.56 -14.59
C LEU A 76 32.04 -1.70 -15.57
N LEU A 77 32.23 -2.91 -15.05
CA LEU A 77 32.45 -4.11 -15.84
C LEU A 77 31.11 -4.74 -16.26
N LYS A 78 30.79 -4.69 -17.56
CA LYS A 78 29.66 -5.43 -18.13
C LYS A 78 30.03 -6.90 -18.27
N LEU A 79 29.68 -7.73 -17.29
CA LEU A 79 29.79 -9.19 -17.37
C LEU A 79 28.85 -9.75 -18.45
N GLY A 80 29.34 -9.87 -19.68
CA GLY A 80 28.61 -10.54 -20.76
C GLY A 80 28.42 -12.02 -20.45
N HIS A 81 27.24 -12.57 -20.80
CA HIS A 81 26.91 -13.99 -20.61
C HIS A 81 28.06 -14.91 -21.03
N SER A 82 28.47 -15.80 -20.12
CA SER A 82 29.61 -16.69 -20.33
C SER A 82 29.43 -17.58 -21.57
N LYS A 83 30.34 -17.42 -22.54
CA LYS A 83 30.41 -18.21 -23.79
C LYS A 83 30.50 -19.71 -23.54
N PHE A 84 30.91 -20.10 -22.33
CA PHE A 84 31.04 -21.48 -21.87
C PHE A 84 29.71 -22.25 -21.91
N TRP A 85 28.62 -21.65 -21.40
CA TRP A 85 27.29 -22.28 -21.37
C TRP A 85 26.64 -22.38 -22.75
N LYS A 86 26.94 -21.45 -23.67
CA LYS A 86 26.53 -21.57 -25.07
C LYS A 86 27.15 -22.81 -25.73
N LYS A 87 28.43 -23.09 -25.45
CA LYS A 87 29.15 -24.24 -26.02
C LYS A 87 28.65 -25.56 -25.43
N ILE A 88 28.34 -25.60 -24.13
CA ILE A 88 27.81 -26.80 -23.45
C ILE A 88 26.41 -27.18 -23.97
N LYS A 89 25.52 -26.19 -24.20
CA LYS A 89 24.18 -26.46 -24.75
C LYS A 89 24.20 -27.03 -26.17
N VAL A 90 25.22 -26.71 -26.97
CA VAL A 90 25.38 -27.28 -28.31
C VAL A 90 25.81 -28.75 -28.24
N PHE A 91 26.63 -29.11 -27.24
CA PHE A 91 27.14 -30.47 -27.09
C PHE A 91 26.07 -31.47 -26.58
N PHE A 92 25.09 -31.00 -25.81
CA PHE A 92 23.97 -31.83 -25.31
C PHE A 92 22.74 -31.88 -26.23
N LYS A 93 22.80 -31.25 -27.41
CA LYS A 93 21.73 -31.23 -28.42
C LYS A 93 22.10 -32.03 -29.67
N GLY A 94 22.87 -33.10 -29.49
CA GLY A 94 23.23 -34.10 -30.49
C GLY A 94 22.58 -35.43 -30.19
#